data_AF-A0A1Y3MSE2-F1
#
_entry.id   AF-A0A1Y3MSE2-F1
#
_cell.length_a   1.000
_cell.length_b   1.000
_cell.length_c   1.000
_cell.angle_alpha   90.00
_cell.angle_beta   90.00
_cell.angle_gamma   90.00
#
_symmetry.space_group_name_H-M   'P 1'
#
loop_
_entity.id
_entity.type
_entity.pdbx_description
1 polymer ?
#
loop_
_entity_poly.entity_id
_entity_poly.type
_entity_poly.pdbx_seq_one_letter_code
_entity_poly.pdbx_strand_id
1 'polypeptide(L)'
;METLRDSTTSSGPNWVFYLSDILNSTSSKNDIKIYNFASGGASVTKEISPVYSDEVNTFTKQVRELFKPKMVDVKDQFPWNSKNSLFGIWFGINDTGNRKITDDLSNEDYEAMTFLMYFRLLDELYQSGARNFLIINIPDLQYAPFVVSNGDDSSFWMEKIASFNTLLPKYIKNFQKTHRDANIFLYDAFDEFRYIRDNYSQFGIEEVDNIC
;
A
#
# COMPACT_ATOMS: atom_id res chain seq x y z
N MET A 1 -0.62 19.99 -1.50
CA MET A 1 -1.94 19.34 -1.59
C MET A 1 -2.13 18.69 -0.23
N GLU A 2 -2.86 19.36 0.64
CA GLU A 2 -3.13 18.86 1.98
C GLU A 2 -4.25 17.83 1.84
N THR A 3 -4.03 16.62 2.33
CA THR A 3 -5.09 15.61 2.31
C THR A 3 -6.08 15.92 3.40
N LEU A 4 -7.37 15.87 3.06
CA LEU A 4 -8.43 16.05 4.04
C LEU A 4 -8.40 14.86 4.99
N ARG A 5 -7.94 15.12 6.22
CA ARG A 5 -7.75 14.12 7.28
C ARG A 5 -8.98 13.23 7.48
N ASP A 6 -10.17 13.81 7.38
CA ASP A 6 -11.44 13.12 7.64
C ASP A 6 -12.24 12.77 6.37
N SER A 7 -11.71 13.03 5.18
CA SER A 7 -12.36 12.66 3.90
C SER A 7 -11.73 11.38 3.35
N THR A 8 -11.96 10.26 4.04
CA THR A 8 -11.39 8.96 3.69
C THR A 8 -12.47 7.96 3.26
N THR A 9 -12.06 6.75 2.87
CA THR A 9 -12.98 5.61 2.63
C THR A 9 -13.37 4.90 3.94
N SER A 10 -13.25 5.59 5.07
CA SER A 10 -13.62 5.16 6.42
C SER A 10 -14.34 6.32 7.13
N SER A 11 -14.90 6.07 8.31
CA SER A 11 -15.58 7.10 9.12
C SER A 11 -14.61 7.98 9.93
N GLY A 12 -13.34 8.07 9.51
CA GLY A 12 -12.29 8.82 10.19
C GLY A 12 -10.94 8.81 9.46
N PRO A 13 -9.85 9.26 10.10
CA PRO A 13 -8.54 9.31 9.48
C PRO A 13 -7.99 7.95 9.07
N ASN A 14 -7.26 7.90 7.96
CA ASN A 14 -6.47 6.73 7.57
C ASN A 14 -5.25 6.55 8.50
N TRP A 15 -4.71 5.33 8.54
CA TRP A 15 -3.55 4.92 9.36
C TRP A 15 -2.36 5.90 9.32
N VAL A 16 -2.09 6.51 8.16
CA VAL A 16 -0.96 7.43 7.98
C VAL A 16 -1.07 8.69 8.83
N PHE A 17 -2.29 9.15 9.12
CA PHE A 17 -2.53 10.30 10.00
C PHE A 17 -2.25 9.92 11.45
N TYR A 18 -2.74 8.75 11.90
CA TYR A 18 -2.42 8.24 13.24
C TYR A 18 -0.92 8.01 13.43
N LEU A 19 -0.24 7.45 12.42
CA LEU A 19 1.22 7.30 12.46
C LEU A 19 1.89 8.67 12.59
N SER A 20 1.46 9.66 11.82
CA SER A 20 2.01 11.01 11.92
C SER A 20 1.77 11.64 13.29
N ASP A 21 0.59 11.46 13.89
CA ASP A 21 0.30 11.98 15.24
C ASP A 21 1.20 11.33 16.30
N ILE A 22 1.42 10.01 16.22
CA ILE A 22 2.33 9.28 17.11
C ILE A 22 3.76 9.79 16.94
N LEU A 23 4.22 9.96 15.70
CA LEU A 23 5.57 10.45 15.44
C LEU A 23 5.74 11.91 15.88
N ASN A 24 4.72 12.74 15.73
CA ASN A 24 4.73 14.14 16.16
C ASN A 24 4.69 14.29 17.68
N SER A 25 3.92 13.45 18.37
CA SER A 25 3.87 13.44 19.85
C SER A 25 5.14 12.89 20.51
N THR A 26 5.90 12.05 19.80
CA THR A 26 7.13 11.42 20.34
C THR A 26 8.42 12.09 19.85
N SER A 27 8.38 12.85 18.75
CA SER A 27 9.54 13.54 18.19
C SER A 27 9.75 14.91 18.81
N SER A 28 10.99 15.23 19.17
CA SER A 28 11.38 16.56 19.66
C SER A 28 11.19 17.69 18.64
N LYS A 29 11.01 17.36 17.35
CA LYS A 29 10.78 18.35 16.28
C LYS A 29 9.31 18.66 16.03
N ASN A 30 8.40 17.72 16.29
CA ASN A 30 6.94 17.88 16.09
C ASN A 30 6.53 18.59 14.77
N ASP A 31 7.12 18.19 13.63
CA ASP A 31 6.89 18.79 12.30
C ASP A 31 6.92 17.73 11.18
N ILE A 32 6.38 16.53 11.46
CA ILE A 32 6.18 15.52 10.42
C ILE A 32 5.02 15.97 9.52
N LYS A 33 5.31 16.04 8.22
CA LYS A 33 4.37 16.40 7.16
C LYS A 33 3.97 15.17 6.37
N ILE A 34 2.69 15.06 6.04
CA ILE A 34 2.15 13.98 5.21
C ILE A 34 1.95 14.50 3.79
N TYR A 35 2.55 13.81 2.83
CA TYR A 35 2.30 14.00 1.40
C TYR A 35 1.65 12.72 0.87
N ASN A 36 0.33 12.71 0.81
CA ASN A 36 -0.43 11.52 0.46
C ASN A 36 -0.84 11.56 -1.02
N PHE A 37 -0.35 10.58 -1.77
CA PHE A 37 -0.65 10.36 -3.19
C PHE A 37 -1.63 9.21 -3.42
N ALA A 38 -2.07 8.52 -2.36
CA ALA A 38 -2.92 7.35 -2.45
C ALA A 38 -4.27 7.67 -3.08
N SER A 39 -4.81 6.70 -3.80
CA SER A 39 -6.11 6.76 -4.47
C SER A 39 -6.87 5.48 -4.16
N GLY A 40 -8.14 5.61 -3.76
CA GLY A 40 -9.03 4.47 -3.58
C GLY A 40 -9.12 3.65 -4.89
N GLY A 41 -9.14 2.32 -4.75
CA GLY A 41 -9.19 1.38 -5.88
C GLY A 41 -7.94 1.29 -6.75
N ALA A 42 -6.85 1.95 -6.37
CA ALA A 42 -5.61 1.92 -7.15
C ALA A 42 -4.97 0.52 -7.12
N SER A 43 -4.69 -0.01 -8.31
CA SER A 43 -3.74 -1.10 -8.53
C SER A 43 -2.31 -0.56 -8.71
N VAL A 44 -1.33 -1.45 -8.82
CA VAL A 44 0.04 -1.10 -9.21
C VAL A 44 0.04 -0.41 -10.57
N THR A 45 -0.64 -1.00 -11.56
CA THR A 45 -0.72 -0.45 -12.92
C THR A 45 -1.95 -0.96 -13.67
N LYS A 46 -2.60 -0.09 -14.44
CA LYS A 46 -3.86 -0.42 -15.14
C LYS A 46 -3.67 -1.35 -16.34
N GLU A 47 -2.44 -1.47 -16.83
CA GLU A 47 -2.05 -2.35 -17.93
C GLU A 47 -2.09 -3.83 -17.51
N ILE A 48 -1.87 -4.12 -16.22
CA ILE A 48 -1.88 -5.46 -15.65
C ILE A 48 -3.22 -5.70 -14.92
N SER A 49 -3.59 -4.76 -14.04
CA SER A 49 -4.83 -4.82 -13.26
C SER A 49 -5.65 -3.57 -13.51
N PRO A 50 -6.67 -3.63 -14.39
CA PRO A 50 -7.54 -2.49 -14.67
C PRO A 50 -8.15 -1.88 -13.42
N VAL A 51 -8.40 -0.58 -13.50
CA VAL A 51 -9.10 0.20 -12.48
C VAL A 51 -10.47 0.61 -13.01
N TYR A 52 -11.44 0.86 -12.13
CA TYR A 52 -12.83 1.12 -12.51
C TYR A 52 -13.05 2.48 -13.20
N SER A 53 -12.06 3.38 -13.19
CA SER A 53 -12.10 4.69 -13.83
C SER A 53 -10.69 5.20 -14.10
N ASP A 54 -10.48 5.96 -15.18
CA ASP A 54 -9.22 6.65 -15.48
C ASP A 54 -8.84 7.74 -14.46
N GLU A 55 -9.80 8.13 -13.61
CA GLU A 55 -9.57 9.03 -12.47
C GLU A 55 -8.76 8.38 -11.35
N VAL A 56 -8.77 7.04 -11.26
CA VAL A 56 -8.01 6.29 -10.25
C VAL A 56 -6.52 6.43 -10.52
N ASN A 57 -5.79 6.97 -9.53
CA ASN A 57 -4.35 7.12 -9.64
C ASN A 57 -3.65 5.83 -9.22
N THR A 58 -3.30 4.97 -10.18
CA THR A 58 -2.48 3.76 -9.96
C THR A 58 -1.12 4.08 -9.36
N PHE A 59 -0.40 3.10 -8.81
CA PHE A 59 0.95 3.33 -8.29
C PHE A 59 1.87 3.95 -9.36
N THR A 60 1.77 3.49 -10.60
CA THR A 60 2.47 4.08 -11.76
C THR A 60 2.20 5.58 -11.88
N LYS A 61 0.94 6.00 -11.86
CA LYS A 61 0.55 7.41 -11.96
C LYS A 61 1.00 8.21 -10.73
N GLN A 62 0.86 7.64 -9.54
CA GLN A 62 1.31 8.26 -8.30
C GLN A 62 2.81 8.56 -8.32
N VAL A 63 3.65 7.65 -8.79
CA VAL A 63 5.11 7.87 -8.86
C VAL A 63 5.48 8.83 -10.00
N ARG A 64 5.02 8.53 -11.21
CA ARG A 64 5.53 9.19 -12.43
C ARG A 64 4.88 10.55 -12.71
N GLU A 65 3.61 10.71 -12.39
CA GLU A 65 2.83 11.91 -12.75
C GLU A 65 2.49 12.79 -11.55
N LEU A 66 2.47 12.25 -10.33
CA LEU A 66 2.15 13.04 -9.14
C LEU A 66 3.39 13.33 -8.28
N PHE A 67 4.10 12.30 -7.84
CA PHE A 67 5.26 12.44 -6.95
C PHE A 67 6.40 13.18 -7.64
N LYS A 68 6.81 12.76 -8.84
CA LYS A 68 7.93 13.36 -9.56
C LYS A 68 7.80 14.89 -9.72
N PRO A 69 6.74 15.43 -10.35
CA PRO A 69 6.62 16.89 -10.52
C PRO A 69 6.42 17.65 -9.21
N LYS A 70 5.81 17.03 -8.18
CA LYS A 70 5.47 17.73 -6.92
C LYS A 70 6.55 17.64 -5.84
N MET A 71 7.46 16.67 -5.92
CA MET A 71 8.45 16.40 -4.89
C MET A 71 9.88 16.33 -5.42
N VAL A 72 10.09 15.98 -6.70
CA VAL A 72 11.43 15.85 -7.29
C VAL A 72 11.79 17.10 -8.09
N ASP A 73 10.92 17.53 -8.99
CA ASP A 73 11.21 18.66 -9.90
C ASP A 73 11.22 20.02 -9.15
N VAL A 74 10.65 20.06 -7.95
CA VAL A 74 10.58 21.24 -7.06
C VAL A 74 11.29 21.01 -5.72
N LYS A 75 12.29 20.13 -5.68
CA LYS A 75 12.96 19.69 -4.44
C LYS A 75 13.56 20.84 -3.61
N ASP A 76 13.93 21.95 -4.23
CA ASP A 76 14.40 23.15 -3.52
C ASP A 76 13.31 23.79 -2.64
N GLN A 77 12.04 23.61 -2.99
CA GLN A 77 10.89 24.08 -2.21
C GLN A 77 10.45 23.07 -1.15
N PHE A 78 10.80 21.79 -1.34
CA PHE A 78 10.46 20.68 -0.46
C PHE A 78 11.70 19.81 -0.22
N PRO A 79 12.61 20.20 0.70
CA PRO A 79 13.94 19.60 0.85
C PRO A 79 13.91 18.25 1.61
N TRP A 80 13.10 17.32 1.13
CA TRP A 80 13.15 15.93 1.59
C TRP A 80 14.42 15.24 1.04
N ASN A 81 14.95 14.30 1.80
CA ASN A 81 16.14 13.53 1.49
C ASN A 81 16.11 12.17 2.23
N SER A 82 17.13 11.35 1.98
CA SER A 82 17.25 10.01 2.54
C SER A 82 17.24 9.92 4.07
N LYS A 83 17.49 11.02 4.79
CA LYS A 83 17.57 11.04 6.26
C LYS A 83 16.34 11.60 6.95
N ASN A 84 15.43 12.24 6.21
CA ASN A 84 14.26 12.92 6.79
C ASN A 84 12.94 12.55 6.10
N SER A 85 12.90 11.44 5.36
CA SER A 85 11.71 10.96 4.66
C SER A 85 11.48 9.47 4.87
N LEU A 86 10.20 9.11 4.93
CA LEU A 86 9.70 7.73 4.93
C LEU A 86 8.64 7.62 3.83
N PHE A 87 8.76 6.59 2.99
CA PHE A 87 7.85 6.31 1.89
C PHE A 87 6.95 5.13 2.27
N GLY A 88 5.69 5.42 2.61
CA GLY A 88 4.67 4.41 2.91
C GLY A 88 4.00 3.89 1.64
N ILE A 89 3.99 2.58 1.44
CA ILE A 89 3.47 1.92 0.23
C ILE A 89 2.60 0.74 0.65
N TRP A 90 1.32 0.80 0.29
CA TRP A 90 0.34 -0.26 0.55
C TRP A 90 -0.45 -0.54 -0.72
N PHE A 91 0.03 -1.49 -1.51
CA PHE A 91 -0.58 -1.95 -2.77
C PHE A 91 -0.63 -3.49 -2.78
N GLY A 92 -1.48 -4.05 -3.63
CA GLY A 92 -1.72 -5.49 -3.73
C GLY A 92 -3.19 -5.87 -3.61
N ILE A 93 -3.97 -5.18 -2.76
CA ILE A 93 -5.38 -5.50 -2.51
C ILE A 93 -6.19 -5.46 -3.82
N ASN A 94 -6.13 -4.34 -4.55
CA ASN A 94 -6.85 -4.19 -5.82
C ASN A 94 -6.24 -5.03 -6.96
N ASP A 95 -4.94 -5.38 -6.87
CA ASP A 95 -4.27 -6.26 -7.83
C ASP A 95 -4.75 -7.71 -7.67
N THR A 96 -5.06 -8.16 -6.46
CA THR A 96 -5.66 -9.49 -6.24
C THR A 96 -7.12 -9.58 -6.70
N GLY A 97 -7.87 -8.47 -6.65
CA GLY A 97 -9.30 -8.43 -6.96
C GLY A 97 -9.67 -8.05 -8.40
N ASN A 98 -8.90 -7.18 -9.06
CA ASN A 98 -9.26 -6.57 -10.35
C ASN A 98 -8.42 -7.11 -11.51
N ARG A 99 -8.11 -8.41 -11.51
CA ARG A 99 -7.43 -9.04 -12.65
C ARG A 99 -8.22 -8.73 -13.93
N LYS A 100 -7.52 -8.37 -15.00
CA LYS A 100 -8.14 -8.13 -16.30
C LYS A 100 -8.99 -9.36 -16.64
N ILE A 101 -10.31 -9.15 -16.75
CA ILE A 101 -11.38 -10.15 -16.97
C ILE A 101 -11.19 -10.95 -18.29
N THR A 102 -10.15 -10.65 -19.08
CA THR A 102 -9.78 -11.34 -20.32
C THR A 102 -8.49 -12.14 -20.10
N ASP A 103 -8.64 -13.42 -19.78
CA ASP A 103 -7.59 -14.40 -19.48
C ASP A 103 -6.67 -14.75 -20.66
N ASP A 104 -5.47 -14.15 -20.71
CA ASP A 104 -4.35 -14.64 -21.54
C ASP A 104 -3.07 -14.96 -20.74
N LEU A 105 -2.99 -14.56 -19.46
CA LEU A 105 -1.79 -14.77 -18.63
C LEU A 105 -2.01 -15.90 -17.63
N SER A 106 -0.97 -16.66 -17.32
CA SER A 106 -1.00 -17.55 -16.15
C SER A 106 -1.02 -16.74 -14.84
N ASN A 107 -1.43 -17.36 -13.72
CA ASN A 107 -1.34 -16.73 -12.40
C ASN A 107 0.09 -16.25 -12.09
N GLU A 108 1.07 -17.09 -12.43
CA GLU A 108 2.49 -16.85 -12.16
C GLU A 108 3.02 -15.68 -13.00
N ASP A 109 2.63 -15.59 -14.28
CA ASP A 109 2.99 -14.44 -15.13
C ASP A 109 2.35 -13.14 -14.64
N TYR A 110 1.08 -13.19 -14.23
CA TYR A 110 0.38 -12.03 -13.69
C TYR A 110 1.09 -11.49 -12.44
N GLU A 111 1.42 -12.38 -11.49
CA GLU A 111 2.12 -12.01 -10.26
C GLU A 111 3.53 -11.49 -10.56
N ALA A 112 4.27 -12.17 -11.43
CA ALA A 112 5.61 -11.76 -11.84
C ALA A 112 5.59 -10.35 -12.46
N MET A 113 4.68 -10.08 -13.39
CA MET A 113 4.55 -8.76 -14.01
C MET A 113 4.14 -7.69 -12.99
N THR A 114 3.22 -8.01 -12.08
CA THR A 114 2.77 -7.10 -11.02
C THR A 114 3.94 -6.70 -10.11
N PHE A 115 4.70 -7.67 -9.61
CA PHE A 115 5.85 -7.40 -8.76
C PHE A 115 7.01 -6.74 -9.51
N LEU A 116 7.25 -7.09 -10.77
CA LEU A 116 8.24 -6.41 -11.61
C LEU A 116 7.90 -4.92 -11.76
N MET A 117 6.63 -4.58 -11.99
CA MET A 117 6.21 -3.18 -12.05
C MET A 117 6.29 -2.50 -10.68
N TYR A 118 5.80 -3.15 -9.61
CA TYR A 118 5.88 -2.64 -8.24
C TYR A 118 7.31 -2.24 -7.88
N PHE A 119 8.27 -3.13 -8.08
CA PHE A 119 9.66 -2.90 -7.70
C PHE A 119 10.42 -2.01 -8.68
N ARG A 120 9.98 -1.90 -9.93
CA ARG A 120 10.45 -0.85 -10.85
C ARG A 120 10.04 0.54 -10.36
N LEU A 121 8.81 0.70 -9.90
CA LEU A 121 8.34 1.97 -9.33
C LEU A 121 9.06 2.29 -8.01
N LEU A 122 9.34 1.27 -7.20
CA LEU A 122 10.17 1.41 -5.99
C LEU A 122 11.60 1.86 -6.33
N ASP A 123 12.19 1.32 -7.40
CA ASP A 123 13.49 1.76 -7.92
C ASP A 123 13.42 3.21 -8.40
N GLU A 124 12.39 3.63 -9.14
CA GLU A 124 12.23 5.04 -9.56
C GLU A 124 12.17 6.02 -8.36
N LEU A 125 11.50 5.65 -7.27
CA LEU A 125 11.52 6.40 -6.01
C LEU A 125 12.92 6.43 -5.39
N TYR A 126 13.61 5.28 -5.37
CA TYR A 126 14.99 5.18 -4.89
C TYR A 126 15.96 6.05 -5.70
N GLN A 127 15.88 6.04 -7.03
CA GLN A 127 16.70 6.87 -7.91
C GLN A 127 16.42 8.38 -7.67
N SER A 128 15.23 8.74 -7.21
CA SER A 128 14.88 10.11 -6.82
C SER A 128 15.46 10.54 -5.45
N GLY A 129 16.04 9.59 -4.71
CA GLY A 129 16.70 9.81 -3.42
C GLY A 129 15.99 9.18 -2.21
N ALA A 130 14.89 8.45 -2.41
CA ALA A 130 14.23 7.73 -1.33
C ALA A 130 15.12 6.61 -0.77
N ARG A 131 15.18 6.48 0.55
CA ARG A 131 15.98 5.43 1.21
C ARG A 131 15.26 4.68 2.33
N ASN A 132 14.14 5.20 2.84
CA ASN A 132 13.37 4.50 3.88
C ASN A 132 11.99 4.20 3.34
N PHE A 133 11.64 2.92 3.25
CA PHE A 133 10.38 2.44 2.72
C PHE A 133 9.65 1.64 3.81
N LEU A 134 8.39 1.99 4.06
CA LEU A 134 7.45 1.18 4.82
C LEU A 134 6.52 0.52 3.82
N ILE A 135 6.66 -0.79 3.65
CA ILE A 135 5.83 -1.60 2.76
C ILE A 135 4.86 -2.40 3.62
N ILE A 136 3.58 -2.38 3.28
CA ILE A 136 2.52 -3.08 4.01
C ILE A 136 1.98 -4.20 3.12
N ASN A 137 1.93 -5.42 3.66
CA ASN A 137 1.36 -6.57 2.93
C ASN A 137 -0.18 -6.52 2.90
N ILE A 138 -0.82 -7.45 2.19
CA ILE A 138 -2.29 -7.48 2.11
C ILE A 138 -2.86 -7.99 3.45
N PRO A 139 -3.81 -7.27 4.08
CA PRO A 139 -4.43 -7.71 5.33
C PRO A 139 -5.24 -9.01 5.14
N ASP A 140 -5.60 -9.67 6.24
CA ASP A 140 -6.53 -10.79 6.17
C ASP A 140 -7.94 -10.29 5.79
N LEU A 141 -8.32 -10.51 4.54
CA LEU A 141 -9.60 -10.06 3.98
C LEU A 141 -10.63 -11.19 3.87
N GLN A 142 -10.32 -12.43 4.30
CA GLN A 142 -11.23 -13.56 4.11
C GLN A 142 -12.58 -13.38 4.82
N TYR A 143 -12.61 -12.54 5.86
CA TYR A 143 -13.80 -12.20 6.63
C TYR A 143 -14.36 -10.81 6.32
N ALA A 144 -13.79 -10.10 5.36
CA ALA A 144 -14.29 -8.78 5.00
C ALA A 144 -15.73 -8.91 4.47
N PRO A 145 -16.67 -8.05 4.90
CA PRO A 145 -18.07 -8.18 4.50
C PRO A 145 -18.27 -8.25 2.99
N PHE A 146 -17.47 -7.52 2.19
CA PHE A 146 -17.57 -7.57 0.73
C PHE A 146 -17.18 -8.94 0.13
N VAL A 147 -16.27 -9.68 0.76
CA VAL A 147 -15.90 -11.05 0.34
C VAL A 147 -17.03 -12.00 0.70
N VAL A 148 -17.56 -11.89 1.93
CA VAL A 148 -18.61 -12.78 2.44
C VAL A 148 -19.96 -12.52 1.77
N SER A 149 -20.35 -11.26 1.58
CA SER A 149 -21.67 -10.86 1.09
C SER A 149 -21.85 -11.07 -0.41
N ASN A 150 -20.78 -10.98 -1.19
CA ASN A 150 -20.85 -11.13 -2.64
C ASN A 150 -20.96 -12.60 -3.08
N GLY A 151 -20.84 -13.56 -2.14
CA GLY A 151 -20.77 -14.97 -2.47
C GLY A 151 -19.51 -15.32 -3.27
N ASP A 152 -18.49 -14.45 -3.21
CA ASP A 152 -17.20 -14.71 -3.80
C ASP A 152 -16.61 -15.97 -3.17
N ASP A 153 -15.87 -16.72 -3.97
CA ASP A 153 -15.14 -17.87 -3.44
C ASP A 153 -14.07 -17.37 -2.47
N SER A 154 -14.36 -17.45 -1.17
CA SER A 154 -13.38 -17.11 -0.12
C SER A 154 -12.03 -17.80 -0.34
N SER A 155 -12.01 -18.98 -0.96
CA SER A 155 -10.77 -19.69 -1.27
C SER A 155 -9.96 -19.03 -2.38
N PHE A 156 -10.61 -18.38 -3.35
CA PHE A 156 -9.94 -17.56 -4.36
C PHE A 156 -9.18 -16.39 -3.72
N TRP A 157 -9.86 -15.63 -2.86
CA TRP A 157 -9.24 -14.50 -2.16
C TRP A 157 -8.11 -14.97 -1.25
N MET A 158 -8.31 -16.05 -0.48
CA MET A 158 -7.27 -16.63 0.38
C MET A 158 -6.03 -17.04 -0.43
N GLU A 159 -6.19 -17.74 -1.55
CA GLU A 159 -5.08 -18.16 -2.40
C GLU A 159 -4.28 -16.96 -2.92
N LYS A 160 -4.97 -15.93 -3.42
CA LYS A 160 -4.33 -14.73 -3.98
C LYS A 160 -3.60 -13.90 -2.93
N ILE A 161 -4.21 -13.72 -1.76
CA ILE A 161 -3.59 -13.02 -0.63
C ILE A 161 -2.36 -13.79 -0.15
N ALA A 162 -2.48 -15.11 0.03
CA ALA A 162 -1.38 -15.95 0.45
C ALA A 162 -0.22 -15.93 -0.56
N SER A 163 -0.53 -15.97 -1.85
CA SER A 163 0.48 -15.88 -2.92
C SER A 163 1.21 -14.54 -2.88
N PHE A 164 0.47 -13.43 -2.87
CA PHE A 164 1.06 -12.08 -2.81
C PHE A 164 1.93 -11.90 -1.57
N ASN A 165 1.42 -12.25 -0.38
CA ASN A 165 2.14 -12.12 0.89
C ASN A 165 3.35 -13.06 0.98
N THR A 166 3.36 -14.18 0.25
CA THR A 166 4.52 -15.07 0.13
C THR A 166 5.59 -14.53 -0.82
N LEU A 167 5.19 -13.87 -1.90
CA LEU A 167 6.10 -13.33 -2.91
C LEU A 167 6.73 -12.01 -2.48
N LEU A 168 5.98 -11.11 -1.84
CA LEU A 168 6.43 -9.77 -1.48
C LEU A 168 7.77 -9.76 -0.70
N PRO A 169 7.98 -10.56 0.38
CA PRO A 169 9.26 -10.61 1.07
C PRO A 169 10.42 -11.07 0.19
N LYS A 170 10.18 -11.94 -0.80
CA LYS A 170 11.21 -12.42 -1.74
C LYS A 170 11.68 -11.28 -2.64
N TYR A 171 10.75 -10.47 -3.14
CA TYR A 171 11.09 -9.30 -3.95
C TYR A 171 11.75 -8.19 -3.13
N ILE A 172 11.30 -7.94 -1.89
CA ILE A 172 11.96 -7.03 -0.94
C ILE A 172 13.42 -7.46 -0.74
N LYS A 173 13.66 -8.75 -0.44
CA LYS A 173 15.01 -9.28 -0.25
C LYS A 173 15.89 -9.10 -1.50
N ASN A 174 15.33 -9.25 -2.69
CA ASN A 174 16.08 -9.01 -3.93
C ASN A 174 16.39 -7.54 -4.14
N PHE A 175 15.44 -6.64 -3.89
CA PHE A 175 15.65 -5.20 -3.97
C PHE A 175 16.73 -4.72 -2.99
N GLN A 176 16.75 -5.23 -1.76
CA GLN A 176 17.78 -4.88 -0.76
C GLN A 176 19.19 -5.34 -1.15
N LYS A 177 19.32 -6.45 -1.91
CA LYS A 177 20.64 -6.89 -2.40
C LYS A 177 21.27 -5.89 -3.36
N THR A 178 20.45 -5.24 -4.19
CA THR A 178 20.90 -4.26 -5.20
C THR A 178 20.90 -2.82 -4.68
N HIS A 179 20.15 -2.52 -3.61
CA HIS A 179 20.02 -1.19 -3.01
C HIS A 179 20.43 -1.23 -1.53
N ARG A 180 21.73 -1.43 -1.27
CA ARG A 180 22.25 -1.75 0.08
C ARG A 180 22.11 -0.62 1.11
N ASP A 181 21.92 0.62 0.66
CA ASP A 181 21.68 1.80 1.49
C ASP A 181 20.19 2.12 1.67
N ALA A 182 19.29 1.28 1.13
CA ALA A 182 17.85 1.37 1.38
C ALA A 182 17.44 0.56 2.62
N ASN A 183 16.69 1.21 3.51
CA ASN A 183 15.98 0.59 4.62
C ASN A 183 14.56 0.23 4.16
N ILE A 184 14.18 -1.04 4.33
CA ILE A 184 12.83 -1.51 4.04
C ILE A 184 12.25 -2.14 5.29
N PHE A 185 11.13 -1.59 5.74
CA PHE A 185 10.30 -2.12 6.81
C PHE A 185 9.10 -2.80 6.16
N LEU A 186 8.94 -4.10 6.40
CA LEU A 186 7.72 -4.83 6.03
C LEU A 186 6.80 -4.85 7.24
N TYR A 187 5.61 -4.27 7.13
CA TYR A 187 4.56 -4.37 8.13
C TYR A 187 3.60 -5.48 7.74
N ASP A 188 3.37 -6.41 8.67
CA ASP A 188 2.49 -7.55 8.47
C ASP A 188 1.06 -7.20 8.87
N ALA A 189 0.35 -6.53 7.96
CA ALA A 189 -1.07 -6.24 8.13
C ALA A 189 -1.92 -7.51 8.14
N PHE A 190 -1.46 -8.60 7.51
CA PHE A 190 -2.18 -9.88 7.53
C PHE A 190 -2.31 -10.41 8.96
N ASP A 191 -1.17 -10.59 9.63
CA ASP A 191 -1.15 -11.12 11.00
C ASP A 191 -1.76 -10.12 12.00
N GLU A 192 -1.54 -8.81 11.81
CA GLU A 192 -2.11 -7.79 12.69
C GLU A 192 -3.65 -7.79 12.65
N PHE A 193 -4.24 -7.82 11.45
CA PHE A 193 -5.70 -7.84 11.31
C PHE A 193 -6.29 -9.10 11.94
N ARG A 194 -5.65 -10.27 11.75
CA ARG A 194 -6.07 -11.51 12.40
C ARG A 194 -5.98 -11.41 13.92
N TYR A 195 -4.87 -10.88 14.44
CA TYR A 195 -4.69 -10.72 15.88
C TYR A 195 -5.75 -9.79 16.50
N ILE A 196 -6.01 -8.64 15.88
CA ILE A 196 -7.03 -7.70 16.35
C ILE A 196 -8.41 -8.36 16.30
N ARG A 197 -8.76 -9.05 15.22
CA ARG A 197 -10.04 -9.79 15.11
C ARG A 197 -10.18 -10.85 16.20
N ASP A 198 -9.16 -11.67 16.44
CA ASP A 198 -9.20 -12.74 17.44
C ASP A 198 -9.27 -12.20 18.89
N ASN A 199 -8.84 -10.95 19.11
CA ASN A 199 -8.76 -10.31 20.43
C ASN A 199 -9.60 -9.02 20.50
N TYR A 200 -10.61 -8.87 19.64
CA TYR A 200 -11.31 -7.61 19.39
C TYR A 200 -11.86 -6.92 20.65
N SER A 201 -12.36 -7.70 21.60
CA SER A 201 -12.84 -7.19 22.89
C SER A 201 -11.77 -6.48 23.73
N GLN A 202 -10.50 -6.86 23.63
CA GLN A 202 -9.38 -6.19 24.32
C GLN A 202 -9.12 -4.78 23.76
N PHE A 203 -9.55 -4.53 22.53
CA PHE A 203 -9.44 -3.25 21.85
C PHE A 203 -10.72 -2.41 21.93
N GLY A 204 -11.72 -2.86 22.70
CA GLY A 204 -13.01 -2.18 22.82
C GLY A 204 -13.87 -2.25 21.55
N ILE A 205 -13.61 -3.22 20.67
CA ILE A 205 -14.44 -3.52 19.50
C ILE A 205 -15.55 -4.49 19.94
N GLU A 206 -16.77 -4.27 19.49
CA GLU A 206 -17.94 -5.11 19.84
C GLU A 206 -18.42 -5.98 18.67
N GLU A 207 -18.15 -5.56 17.44
CA GLU A 207 -18.63 -6.19 16.19
C GLU A 207 -17.46 -6.25 15.18
N VAL A 208 -17.29 -7.41 14.52
CA VAL A 208 -16.15 -7.69 13.61
C VAL A 208 -16.55 -8.35 12.30
N ASP A 209 -17.82 -8.71 12.12
CA ASP A 209 -18.33 -9.41 10.95
C ASP A 209 -19.28 -8.54 10.10
N ASN A 210 -19.92 -7.52 10.69
CA ASN A 210 -20.88 -6.66 10.00
C ASN A 210 -20.35 -5.26 9.65
N ILE A 211 -20.91 -4.65 8.60
CA ILE A 211 -20.63 -3.25 8.21
C ILE A 211 -21.36 -2.30 9.18
N CYS A 212 -20.70 -1.21 9.57
CA CYS A 212 -21.27 -0.13 10.39
C CYS A 212 -22.21 0.80 9.60
#